data_AF-A0A820MTI1-F1
#
_entry.id   AF-A0A820MTI1-F1
#
_cell.length_a   1.000
_cell.length_b   1.000
_cell.length_c   1.000
_cell.angle_alpha   90.00
_cell.angle_beta   90.00
_cell.angle_gamma   90.00
#
_symmetry.space_group_name_H-M   'P 1'
#
loop_
_entity.id
_entity.type
_entity.pdbx_description
1 polymer ?
#
loop_
_entity_poly.entity_id
_entity_poly.type
_entity_poly.pdbx_seq_one_letter_code
_entity_poly.pdbx_strand_id
1 'polypeptide(L)'
;MSHHTRLPIESTPIAESGPSASVGEHPNAITNRFYTYERVQDIVSFIQNIVPTKPEIAIICGSGLGGLAELITDKIVIPYVDIPHFPRSTVVGHRSNLVFGVLNGLYVVCMQGRFHPYEGYTTAT
;
A
#
# COMPACT_ATOMS: atom_id res chain seq x y z
N MET A 1 -26.40 -56.33 22.25
CA MET A 1 -27.07 -55.41 23.19
C MET A 1 -25.99 -54.64 23.92
N SER A 2 -26.03 -53.30 23.83
CA SER A 2 -25.44 -52.31 24.76
C SER A 2 -23.92 -52.30 24.99
N HIS A 3 -23.19 -51.19 25.01
CA HIS A 3 -23.44 -49.78 24.69
C HIS A 3 -22.07 -49.17 24.38
N HIS A 4 -21.93 -48.49 23.24
CA HIS A 4 -20.86 -47.51 23.03
C HIS A 4 -21.28 -46.23 23.76
N THR A 5 -20.56 -45.85 24.80
CA THR A 5 -20.76 -44.54 25.43
C THR A 5 -19.66 -43.60 24.92
N ARG A 6 -20.04 -42.70 24.00
CA ARG A 6 -19.21 -41.59 23.52
C ARG A 6 -19.33 -40.46 24.55
N LEU A 7 -18.21 -39.97 25.08
CA LEU A 7 -18.20 -38.78 25.93
C LEU A 7 -18.45 -37.53 25.08
N PRO A 8 -19.25 -36.55 25.55
CA PRO A 8 -19.44 -35.30 24.84
C PRO A 8 -18.21 -34.41 24.97
N ILE A 9 -17.73 -33.89 23.84
CA ILE A 9 -16.70 -32.85 23.80
C ILE A 9 -17.45 -31.52 23.92
N GLU A 10 -17.37 -30.91 25.09
CA GLU A 10 -17.89 -29.57 25.35
C GLU A 10 -16.95 -28.55 24.70
N SER A 11 -17.46 -27.78 23.73
CA SER A 11 -16.72 -26.69 23.09
C SER A 11 -16.84 -25.43 23.94
N THR A 12 -15.81 -25.14 24.74
CA THR A 12 -15.66 -23.83 25.38
C THR A 12 -15.34 -22.77 24.32
N PRO A 13 -16.03 -21.61 24.30
CA PRO A 13 -15.67 -20.51 23.41
C PRO A 13 -14.37 -19.88 23.92
N ILE A 14 -13.36 -19.82 23.04
CA ILE A 14 -12.10 -19.12 23.33
C ILE A 14 -12.42 -17.62 23.28
N ALA A 15 -12.49 -16.99 24.45
CA ALA A 15 -12.55 -15.54 24.54
C ALA A 15 -11.23 -14.97 24.03
N GLU A 16 -11.27 -14.19 22.96
CA GLU A 16 -10.12 -13.38 22.53
C GLU A 16 -9.91 -12.28 23.57
N SER A 17 -8.92 -12.49 24.45
CA SER A 17 -8.40 -11.45 25.32
C SER A 17 -7.68 -10.42 24.45
N GLY A 18 -8.34 -9.29 24.18
CA GLY A 18 -7.70 -8.14 23.56
C GLY A 18 -6.52 -7.63 24.41
N PRO A 19 -5.41 -7.19 23.80
CA PRO A 19 -4.29 -6.66 24.57
C PRO A 19 -4.70 -5.32 25.20
N SER A 20 -4.69 -5.30 26.53
CA SER A 20 -4.72 -4.08 27.34
C SER A 20 -3.38 -3.34 27.28
N ALA A 21 -3.47 -2.02 27.37
CA ALA A 21 -2.41 -1.03 27.64
C ALA A 21 -1.77 -0.33 26.42
N SER A 22 -2.33 0.86 26.16
CA SER A 22 -1.68 2.13 25.78
C SER A 22 -0.25 2.07 25.25
N VAL A 23 -0.11 1.99 23.94
CA VAL A 23 1.06 2.50 23.21
C VAL A 23 0.58 3.78 22.51
N GLY A 24 1.29 4.90 22.74
CA GLY A 24 0.89 6.23 22.29
C GLY A 24 0.47 6.27 20.82
N GLU A 25 -0.68 6.91 20.56
CA GLU A 25 -1.22 7.09 19.22
C GLU A 25 -0.28 7.93 18.37
N HIS A 26 0.40 7.30 17.41
CA HIS A 26 1.02 8.00 16.30
C HIS A 26 -0.07 8.41 15.31
N PRO A 27 -0.07 9.65 14.77
CA PRO A 27 -1.13 10.17 13.90
C PRO A 27 -1.33 9.39 12.57
N ASN A 28 -0.44 8.43 12.28
CA ASN A 28 -0.50 7.56 11.10
C ASN A 28 -0.72 6.07 11.45
N ALA A 29 -1.13 5.73 12.68
CA ALA A 29 -1.46 4.35 13.03
C ALA A 29 -2.61 3.84 12.15
N ILE A 30 -2.28 3.14 11.06
CA ILE A 30 -3.26 2.58 10.15
C ILE A 30 -4.06 1.53 10.94
N THR A 31 -5.32 1.85 11.25
CA THR A 31 -6.24 0.96 11.98
C THR A 31 -6.56 -0.31 11.20
N ASN A 32 -6.21 -0.38 9.91
CA ASN A 32 -6.36 -1.55 9.07
C ASN A 32 -5.01 -2.01 8.50
N ARG A 33 -4.51 -3.16 8.98
CA ARG A 33 -3.18 -3.69 8.61
C ARG A 33 -3.08 -4.23 7.18
N PHE A 34 -4.19 -4.33 6.46
CA PHE A 34 -4.29 -4.95 5.13
C PHE A 34 -5.12 -4.11 4.17
N TYR A 35 -4.81 -4.19 2.88
CA TYR A 35 -5.71 -3.75 1.82
C TYR A 35 -6.72 -4.85 1.50
N THR A 36 -7.99 -4.47 1.40
CA THR A 36 -9.00 -5.35 0.81
C THR A 36 -8.90 -5.27 -0.71
N TYR A 37 -9.45 -6.26 -1.41
CA TYR A 37 -9.48 -6.28 -2.87
C TYR A 37 -10.16 -5.01 -3.42
N GLU A 38 -11.25 -4.59 -2.80
CA GLU A 38 -12.04 -3.42 -3.19
C GLU A 38 -11.23 -2.13 -3.09
N ARG A 39 -10.47 -1.95 -2.00
CA ARG A 39 -9.58 -0.78 -1.85
C ARG A 39 -8.50 -0.74 -2.92
N VAL A 40 -7.95 -1.89 -3.30
CA VAL A 40 -6.98 -1.96 -4.40
C VAL A 40 -7.66 -1.64 -5.73
N GLN A 41 -8.89 -2.10 -5.96
CA GLN A 41 -9.66 -1.76 -7.16
C GLN A 41 -9.97 -0.27 -7.25
N ASP A 42 -10.27 0.40 -6.14
CA ASP A 42 -10.50 1.85 -6.10
C ASP A 42 -9.23 2.63 -6.50
N ILE A 43 -8.06 2.22 -5.98
CA ILE A 43 -6.75 2.78 -6.37
C ILE A 43 -6.52 2.59 -7.88
N VAL A 44 -6.69 1.36 -8.37
CA VAL A 44 -6.45 1.01 -9.79
C VAL A 44 -7.39 1.83 -10.69
N SER A 45 -8.67 1.88 -10.36
CA SER A 45 -9.68 2.60 -11.13
C SER A 45 -9.39 4.11 -11.17
N PHE A 46 -8.99 4.69 -10.04
CA PHE A 46 -8.58 6.10 -9.98
C PHE A 46 -7.41 6.38 -10.93
N ILE A 47 -6.35 5.57 -10.86
CA ILE A 47 -5.14 5.75 -11.70
C ILE A 47 -5.48 5.57 -13.18
N GLN A 48 -6.24 4.52 -13.53
CA GLN A 48 -6.62 4.22 -14.91
C GLN A 48 -7.47 5.30 -15.58
N ASN A 49 -8.25 6.06 -14.80
CA ASN A 49 -9.01 7.20 -15.33
C ASN A 49 -8.13 8.42 -15.67
N ILE A 50 -6.89 8.44 -15.19
CA ILE A 50 -5.95 9.56 -15.38
C ILE A 50 -4.93 9.22 -16.47
N VAL A 51 -4.48 7.96 -16.53
CA VAL A 51 -3.40 7.54 -17.44
C VAL A 51 -3.95 6.94 -18.73
N PRO A 52 -3.35 7.23 -19.89
CA PRO A 52 -3.88 6.80 -21.19
C PRO A 52 -3.79 5.29 -21.44
N THR A 53 -2.83 4.61 -20.80
CA THR A 53 -2.59 3.19 -21.00
C THR A 53 -1.85 2.59 -19.81
N LYS A 54 -1.69 1.27 -19.80
CA LYS A 54 -0.96 0.54 -18.78
C LYS A 54 0.56 0.69 -19.03
N PRO A 55 1.37 1.05 -18.01
CA PRO A 55 2.82 1.04 -18.13
C PRO A 55 3.37 -0.37 -18.32
N GLU A 56 4.41 -0.49 -19.12
CA GLU A 56 5.15 -1.73 -19.35
C GLU A 56 6.12 -2.03 -18.20
N ILE A 57 6.69 -0.98 -17.60
CA ILE A 57 7.68 -1.07 -16.52
C ILE A 57 7.27 -0.15 -15.37
N ALA A 58 7.36 -0.66 -14.15
CA ALA A 58 7.29 0.12 -12.92
C ALA A 58 8.68 0.21 -12.28
N ILE A 59 9.06 1.42 -11.86
CA ILE A 59 10.34 1.72 -11.23
C ILE A 59 10.06 2.30 -9.85
N ILE A 60 10.74 1.80 -8.82
CA ILE A 60 10.69 2.40 -7.48
C ILE A 60 11.94 3.25 -7.28
N CYS A 61 11.76 4.58 -7.31
CA CYS A 61 12.89 5.51 -7.22
C CYS A 61 13.41 5.54 -5.77
N GLY A 62 14.59 4.92 -5.57
CA GLY A 62 15.37 4.90 -4.34
C GLY A 62 15.94 6.27 -3.92
N SER A 63 16.64 6.32 -2.77
CA SER A 63 17.43 7.49 -2.40
C SER A 63 18.50 7.75 -3.48
N GLY A 64 18.57 8.98 -4.00
CA GLY A 64 19.46 9.34 -5.11
C GLY A 64 18.90 9.09 -6.52
N LEU A 65 17.77 8.39 -6.66
CA LEU A 65 17.13 8.13 -7.96
C LEU A 65 15.97 9.09 -8.29
N GLY A 66 15.74 10.13 -7.47
CA GLY A 66 14.66 11.10 -7.71
C GLY A 66 14.75 11.79 -9.07
N GLY A 67 15.98 12.01 -9.58
CA GLY A 67 16.23 12.60 -10.89
C GLY A 67 15.85 11.70 -12.08
N LEU A 68 15.66 10.40 -11.88
CA LEU A 68 15.28 9.47 -12.96
C LEU A 68 13.91 9.83 -13.54
N ALA A 69 12.96 10.14 -12.67
CA ALA A 69 11.64 10.59 -13.09
C ALA A 69 11.69 11.93 -13.85
N GLU A 70 12.80 12.68 -13.76
CA GLU A 70 12.98 13.87 -14.56
C GLU A 70 13.35 13.61 -16.02
N LEU A 71 13.89 12.43 -16.31
CA LEU A 71 14.23 11.97 -17.66
C LEU A 71 13.02 11.41 -18.43
N ILE A 72 11.90 11.15 -17.74
CA ILE A 72 10.66 10.69 -18.37
C ILE A 72 10.10 11.82 -19.25
N THR A 73 9.66 11.54 -20.47
CA THR A 73 8.97 12.51 -21.34
C THR A 73 7.46 12.29 -21.30
N ASP A 74 6.67 13.27 -21.75
CA ASP A 74 5.20 13.21 -21.79
C ASP A 74 4.58 12.82 -20.43
N LYS A 75 5.09 13.46 -19.37
CA LYS A 75 4.82 13.07 -18.00
C LYS A 75 3.38 13.32 -17.60
N ILE A 76 2.80 12.35 -16.91
CA ILE A 76 1.61 12.52 -16.06
C ILE A 76 2.05 12.29 -14.62
N VAL A 77 1.94 13.32 -13.80
CA VAL A 77 2.35 13.27 -12.39
C VAL A 77 1.11 13.20 -11.51
N ILE A 78 1.01 12.14 -10.71
CA ILE A 78 -0.08 11.90 -9.77
C ILE A 78 0.51 11.90 -8.35
N PRO A 79 0.28 12.95 -7.55
CA PRO A 79 0.68 12.95 -6.15
C PRO A 79 0.04 11.80 -5.37
N TYR A 80 0.79 11.15 -4.50
CA TYR A 80 0.29 10.05 -3.66
C TYR A 80 -0.92 10.48 -2.81
N VAL A 81 -0.94 11.75 -2.40
CA VAL A 81 -2.01 12.31 -1.56
C VAL A 81 -3.36 12.38 -2.26
N ASP A 82 -3.37 12.39 -3.60
CA ASP A 82 -4.57 12.46 -4.41
C ASP A 82 -5.13 11.06 -4.72
N ILE A 83 -4.32 10.02 -4.57
CA ILE A 83 -4.73 8.63 -4.83
C ILE A 83 -5.50 8.11 -3.62
N PRO A 84 -6.76 7.66 -3.78
CA PRO A 84 -7.56 7.17 -2.66
C PRO A 84 -6.88 5.98 -2.00
N HIS A 85 -6.92 5.91 -0.67
CA HIS A 85 -6.31 4.84 0.15
C HIS A 85 -4.79 4.69 0.04
N PHE A 86 -4.10 5.49 -0.79
CA PHE A 86 -2.67 5.32 -1.01
C PHE A 86 -1.86 5.84 0.19
N PRO A 87 -0.70 5.23 0.52
CA PRO A 87 0.07 5.62 1.69
C PRO A 87 0.74 6.99 1.50
N ARG A 88 0.94 7.70 2.62
CA ARG A 88 1.54 9.05 2.66
C ARG A 88 2.93 9.04 3.28
N SER A 89 3.97 9.00 2.47
CA SER A 89 5.36 9.07 2.94
C SER A 89 5.58 10.35 3.76
N THR A 90 6.20 10.22 4.93
CA THR A 90 6.51 11.36 5.81
C THR A 90 7.98 11.76 5.77
N VAL A 91 8.81 10.98 5.05
CA VAL A 91 10.24 11.21 4.91
C VAL A 91 10.54 12.46 4.05
N VAL A 92 11.32 13.38 4.63
CA VAL A 92 11.85 14.55 3.93
C VAL A 92 12.66 14.14 2.71
N GLY A 93 12.34 14.70 1.54
CA GLY A 93 13.02 14.41 0.28
C GLY A 93 12.32 13.39 -0.62
N HIS A 94 11.28 12.70 -0.13
CA HIS A 94 10.35 11.99 -1.01
C HIS A 94 9.37 13.00 -1.62
N ARG A 95 9.34 13.11 -2.95
CA ARG A 95 8.37 13.97 -3.65
C ARG A 95 6.95 13.39 -3.59
N SER A 96 6.84 12.08 -3.36
CA SER A 96 5.58 11.35 -3.19
C SER A 96 4.65 11.45 -4.39
N ASN A 97 5.17 11.07 -5.56
CA ASN A 97 4.42 11.06 -6.83
C ASN A 97 4.53 9.72 -7.54
N LEU A 98 3.47 9.31 -8.23
CA LEU A 98 3.56 8.42 -9.39
C LEU A 98 3.80 9.28 -10.63
N VAL A 99 4.87 9.00 -11.35
CA VAL A 99 5.22 9.70 -12.59
C VAL A 99 5.13 8.70 -13.74
N PHE A 100 4.06 8.82 -14.53
CA PHE A 100 3.90 8.07 -15.77
C PHE A 100 4.48 8.85 -16.93
N GLY A 101 4.88 8.16 -18.00
CA GLY A 101 5.33 8.79 -19.24
C GLY A 101 6.22 7.86 -20.04
N VAL A 102 7.02 8.42 -20.94
CA VAL A 102 7.90 7.64 -21.83
C VAL A 102 9.35 7.72 -21.37
N LEU A 103 10.01 6.56 -21.25
CA LEU A 103 11.44 6.47 -20.97
C LEU A 103 12.08 5.49 -21.97
N ASN A 104 13.02 5.97 -22.79
CA ASN A 104 13.65 5.20 -23.86
C ASN A 104 12.65 4.48 -24.80
N GLY A 105 11.55 5.15 -25.13
CA GLY A 105 10.50 4.63 -26.02
C GLY A 105 9.50 3.68 -25.37
N LEU A 106 9.66 3.36 -24.08
CA LEU A 106 8.73 2.52 -23.32
C LEU A 106 7.84 3.39 -22.44
N TYR A 107 6.55 3.02 -22.33
CA TYR A 107 5.66 3.68 -21.40
C TYR A 107 5.86 3.11 -19.99
N VAL A 108 6.26 3.95 -19.03
CA VAL A 108 6.69 3.55 -17.69
C VAL A 108 5.93 4.30 -16.60
N VAL A 109 6.04 3.80 -15.37
CA VAL A 109 5.69 4.53 -14.14
C VAL A 109 6.90 4.54 -13.20
N CYS A 110 7.33 5.69 -12.67
CA CYS A 110 8.19 5.76 -11.48
C CYS A 110 7.42 6.17 -10.24
N MET A 111 7.66 5.48 -9.14
CA MET A 111 7.33 5.89 -7.78
C MET A 111 8.44 6.82 -7.25
N GLN A 112 8.23 8.14 -7.24
CA GLN A 112 9.15 9.11 -6.63
C GLN A 112 9.04 9.09 -5.11
N GLY A 113 9.68 8.10 -4.50
CA GLY A 113 9.62 7.84 -3.07
C GLY A 113 8.95 6.50 -2.78
N ARG A 114 9.29 5.91 -1.64
CA ARG A 114 8.84 4.59 -1.19
C ARG A 114 8.44 4.63 0.27
N PHE A 115 7.73 3.62 0.72
CA PHE A 115 7.29 3.50 2.10
C PHE A 115 8.20 2.54 2.85
N HIS A 116 8.48 2.85 4.12
CA HIS A 116 9.35 2.02 4.93
C HIS A 116 8.64 1.54 6.21
N PRO A 117 8.91 0.31 6.67
CA PRO A 117 8.35 -0.18 7.93
C PRO A 117 8.65 0.72 9.15
N TYR A 118 9.80 1.40 9.16
CA TYR A 118 10.16 2.32 10.26
C TYR A 118 9.29 3.58 10.33
N GLU A 119 8.53 3.90 9.27
CA GLU A 119 7.53 4.98 9.28
C GLU A 119 6.20 4.54 9.93
N GLY A 120 6.12 3.28 10.39
CA GLY A 120 4.91 2.69 10.97
C GLY A 120 4.06 1.89 9.98
N TYR A 121 4.55 1.68 8.75
CA TYR A 121 3.85 0.92 7.72
C TYR A 121 3.96 -0.60 7.92
N THR A 122 2.90 -1.31 7.57
CA THR A 122 2.91 -2.78 7.51
C THR A 122 3.50 -3.24 6.18
N THR A 123 3.86 -4.52 6.07
CA THR A 123 4.30 -5.13 4.80
C THR A 123 3.21 -5.14 3.72
N ALA A 124 1.95 -4.93 4.09
CA ALA A 124 0.85 -4.81 3.15
C ALA A 124 0.74 -3.41 2.53
N THR A 125 1.48 -2.43 3.05
CA THR A 125 1.57 -1.08 2.51
C THR A 125 2.42 -1.07 1.24
#